data_AF-A0A661QTB6-F1
#
_entry.id   AF-A0A661QTB6-F1
#
_cell.length_a   1.000
_cell.length_b   1.000
_cell.length_c   1.000
_cell.angle_alpha   90.00
_cell.angle_beta   90.00
_cell.angle_gamma   90.00
#
_symmetry.space_group_name_H-M   'P 1'
#
loop_
_entity.id
_entity.type
_entity.pdbx_description
1 polymer ?
#
loop_
_entity_poly.entity_id
_entity_poly.type
_entity_poly.pdbx_seq_one_letter_code
_entity_poly.pdbx_strand_id
1 'polypeptide(L)'
;MEKLIVTAAVTGGASPKGNPAKPKNPEEIAKAALDCYNAGASVVHIHAINPETSEPEQKAEWFEQAIVPIREQCDMIINVTTGGCVKRVDG
;
A
#
# COMPACT_ATOMS: atom_id res chain seq x y z
N MET A 1 2.49 4.86 29.17
CA MET A 1 1.72 5.01 27.92
C MET A 1 1.62 3.64 27.29
N GLU A 2 0.42 3.18 26.96
CA GLU A 2 0.22 1.87 26.34
C GLU A 2 0.71 1.88 24.88
N LYS A 3 1.14 0.73 24.37
CA LYS A 3 1.55 0.60 22.97
C LYS A 3 0.32 0.77 22.07
N LEU A 4 0.41 1.68 21.11
CA LEU A 4 -0.64 1.93 20.12
C LEU A 4 -0.22 1.37 18.76
N ILE A 5 -1.11 0.63 18.11
CA ILE A 5 -0.91 0.18 16.73
C ILE A 5 -1.41 1.27 15.78
N VAL A 6 -0.52 1.73 14.90
CA VAL A 6 -0.86 2.66 13.83
C VAL A 6 -0.73 1.93 12.50
N THR A 7 -1.84 1.85 11.77
CA THR A 7 -1.89 1.26 10.43
C THR A 7 -1.93 2.35 9.37
N ALA A 8 -1.01 2.32 8.40
CA ALA A 8 -1.00 3.22 7.26
C ALA A 8 -1.52 2.52 5.99
N ALA A 9 -2.65 2.98 5.45
CA ALA A 9 -3.16 2.52 4.15
C ALA A 9 -2.67 3.45 3.04
N VAL A 10 -1.68 3.00 2.27
CA VAL A 10 -0.85 3.91 1.45
C VAL A 10 -1.32 4.09 0.00
N THR A 11 -2.15 3.18 -0.52
CA THR A 11 -2.67 3.26 -1.90
C THR A 11 -4.18 3.26 -2.00
N GLY A 12 -4.80 2.14 -1.61
CA GLY A 12 -6.24 1.89 -1.77
C GLY A 12 -6.67 1.58 -3.21
N GLY A 13 -7.74 0.80 -3.37
CA GLY A 13 -8.32 0.44 -4.68
C GLY A 13 -9.39 1.41 -5.20
N ALA A 14 -9.87 2.34 -4.37
CA ALA A 14 -10.96 3.27 -4.70
C ALA A 14 -10.60 4.74 -4.37
N SER A 15 -9.32 5.05 -4.19
CA SER A 15 -8.86 6.39 -3.83
C SER A 15 -9.17 7.40 -4.94
N PRO A 16 -9.70 8.59 -4.62
CA PRO A 16 -10.04 9.62 -5.60
C PRO A 16 -8.89 9.93 -6.56
N LYS A 17 -9.22 10.19 -7.82
CA LYS A 17 -8.24 10.65 -8.81
C LYS A 17 -7.75 12.07 -8.43
N GLY A 18 -6.47 12.36 -8.71
CA GLY A 18 -5.92 13.72 -8.60
C GLY A 18 -5.03 14.01 -7.38
N ASN A 19 -4.83 13.07 -6.45
CA ASN A 19 -3.81 13.23 -5.41
C ASN A 19 -2.41 12.92 -6.00
N PRO A 20 -1.50 13.91 -6.12
CA PRO A 20 -0.16 13.68 -6.67
C PRO A 20 0.72 12.80 -5.77
N ALA A 21 0.42 12.70 -4.47
CA ALA A 21 1.13 11.87 -3.51
C ALA A 21 0.68 10.40 -3.50
N LYS A 22 -0.36 10.05 -4.27
CA LYS A 22 -0.82 8.65 -4.35
C LYS A 22 0.23 7.82 -5.10
N PRO A 23 0.76 6.73 -4.52
CA PRO A 23 1.66 5.83 -5.22
C PRO A 23 1.01 5.24 -6.47
N LYS A 24 1.76 5.20 -7.57
CA LYS A 24 1.31 4.80 -8.92
C LYS A 24 1.98 3.53 -9.45
N ASN A 25 2.93 2.97 -8.71
CA ASN A 25 3.63 1.74 -9.07
C ASN A 25 4.16 1.04 -7.79
N PRO A 26 4.61 -0.23 -7.88
CA PRO A 26 5.12 -0.97 -6.71
C PRO A 26 6.29 -0.31 -5.97
N GLU A 27 7.20 0.36 -6.68
CA GLU A 27 8.36 1.05 -6.07
C GLU A 27 7.91 2.22 -5.17
N GLU A 28 6.98 3.04 -5.66
CA GLU A 28 6.40 4.13 -4.88
C GLU A 28 5.60 3.61 -3.67
N ILE A 29 4.98 2.42 -3.77
CA ILE A 29 4.31 1.77 -2.64
C ILE A 29 5.33 1.38 -1.57
N ALA A 30 6.43 0.74 -1.98
CA ALA A 30 7.49 0.36 -1.07
C ALA A 30 8.08 1.58 -0.36
N LYS A 31 8.37 2.65 -1.11
CA LYS A 31 8.85 3.91 -0.55
C LYS A 31 7.86 4.50 0.46
N ALA A 32 6.58 4.60 0.10
CA ALA A 32 5.55 5.14 0.99
C ALA A 32 5.39 4.30 2.27
N ALA A 33 5.46 2.97 2.17
CA ALA A 33 5.42 2.07 3.32
C ALA A 33 6.61 2.32 4.27
N LEU A 34 7.81 2.48 3.74
CA LEU A 34 9.02 2.74 4.52
C LEU A 34 9.01 4.12 5.16
N ASP A 35 8.53 5.14 4.44
CA ASP A 35 8.32 6.47 4.99
C ASP A 35 7.32 6.42 6.18
N CYS A 36 6.22 5.69 6.05
CA CYS A 36 5.27 5.47 7.15
C CYS A 36 5.88 4.69 8.33
N TYR A 37 6.68 3.67 8.06
CA TYR A 37 7.39 2.92 9.10
C TYR A 37 8.33 3.82 9.89
N ASN A 38 9.16 4.61 9.20
CA ASN A 38 10.07 5.57 9.80
C ASN A 38 9.34 6.66 10.62
N ALA A 39 8.10 6.99 10.24
CA ALA A 39 7.24 7.90 10.99
C ALA A 39 6.54 7.24 12.20
N GLY A 40 6.63 5.92 12.36
CA GLY A 40 6.12 5.18 13.52
C GLY A 40 4.92 4.25 13.25
N ALA A 41 4.53 4.04 11.99
CA ALA A 41 3.54 3.01 11.66
C ALA A 41 4.10 1.61 11.93
N SER A 42 3.28 0.76 12.56
CA SER A 42 3.65 -0.65 12.84
C SER A 42 2.99 -1.64 11.87
N VAL A 43 2.05 -1.16 11.06
CA VAL A 43 1.37 -1.93 10.02
C VAL A 43 1.24 -1.04 8.76
N VAL A 44 1.52 -1.61 7.59
CA VAL A 44 1.11 -1.03 6.31
C VAL A 44 0.03 -1.88 5.66
N HIS A 45 -1.01 -1.23 5.14
CA HIS A 45 -2.04 -1.85 4.32
C HIS A 45 -1.81 -1.46 2.85
N ILE A 46 -1.70 -2.46 1.98
CA ILE A 46 -1.37 -2.25 0.57
C ILE A 46 -2.42 -2.83 -0.39
N HIS A 47 -2.62 -2.12 -1.50
CA HIS A 47 -3.25 -2.61 -2.71
C HIS A 47 -2.20 -2.61 -3.84
N ALA A 48 -2.22 -3.62 -4.70
CA ALA A 48 -1.39 -3.68 -5.90
C ALA A 48 -1.84 -2.64 -6.95
N ILE A 49 -0.84 -2.00 -7.57
CA ILE A 49 -1.00 -1.04 -8.65
C ILE A 49 -0.20 -1.54 -9.85
N ASN A 50 -0.83 -1.56 -11.02
CA ASN A 50 -0.14 -1.90 -12.26
C ASN A 50 0.80 -0.73 -12.65
N PRO A 51 2.11 -0.97 -12.81
CA PRO A 51 3.09 0.09 -13.06
C PRO A 51 2.94 0.76 -14.44
N GLU A 52 2.35 0.08 -15.42
CA GLU A 52 2.18 0.60 -16.78
C GLU A 52 0.95 1.52 -16.89
N THR A 53 -0.12 1.20 -16.16
CA THR A 53 -1.40 1.92 -16.25
C THR A 53 -1.66 2.85 -15.08
N SER A 54 -0.92 2.70 -13.97
CA SER A 54 -1.16 3.37 -12.69
C SER A 54 -2.56 3.10 -12.09
N GLU A 55 -3.24 2.06 -12.55
CA GLU A 55 -4.56 1.65 -12.05
C GLU A 55 -4.42 0.41 -11.15
N PRO A 56 -5.35 0.19 -10.19
CA PRO A 56 -5.27 -0.96 -9.30
C PRO A 56 -5.50 -2.27 -10.07
N GLU A 57 -4.61 -3.24 -9.90
CA GLU A 57 -4.69 -4.55 -10.55
C GLU A 57 -4.21 -5.65 -9.59
N GLN A 58 -5.04 -6.67 -9.36
CA GLN A 58 -4.80 -7.73 -8.37
C GLN A 58 -3.91 -8.86 -8.92
N LYS A 59 -2.70 -8.54 -9.37
CA LYS A 59 -1.69 -9.55 -9.76
C LYS A 59 -0.69 -9.74 -8.64
N ALA A 60 -0.37 -11.00 -8.34
CA ALA A 60 0.59 -11.37 -7.29
C ALA A 60 1.96 -10.71 -7.51
N GLU A 61 2.40 -10.62 -8.77
CA GLU A 61 3.67 -9.99 -9.16
C GLU A 61 3.79 -8.53 -8.70
N TRP A 62 2.71 -7.73 -8.79
CA TRP A 62 2.72 -6.34 -8.34
C TRP A 62 2.81 -6.22 -6.82
N PHE A 63 2.23 -7.18 -6.09
CA PHE A 63 2.42 -7.26 -4.65
C PHE A 63 3.86 -7.65 -4.31
N GLU A 64 4.40 -8.66 -4.97
CA GLU A 64 5.78 -9.13 -4.74
C GLU A 64 6.79 -8.00 -4.94
N GLN A 65 6.69 -7.24 -6.03
CA GLN A 65 7.55 -6.09 -6.32
C GLN A 65 7.48 -4.99 -5.25
N ALA A 66 6.35 -4.83 -4.56
CA ALA A 66 6.24 -3.88 -3.44
C ALA A 66 6.69 -4.49 -2.10
N ILE A 67 6.38 -5.77 -1.85
CA ILE A 67 6.60 -6.45 -0.57
C ILE A 67 8.07 -6.75 -0.34
N VAL A 68 8.78 -7.25 -1.36
CA VAL A 68 10.18 -7.66 -1.21
C VAL A 68 11.06 -6.49 -0.72
N PRO A 69 11.04 -5.30 -1.33
CA PRO A 69 11.86 -4.18 -0.86
C PRO A 69 11.48 -3.68 0.54
N ILE A 70 10.20 -3.77 0.94
CA ILE A 70 9.76 -3.42 2.31
C ILE A 70 10.37 -4.40 3.31
N ARG A 71 10.29 -5.71 3.02
CA ARG A 71 10.81 -6.77 3.90
C ARG A 71 12.33 -6.74 4.03
N GLU A 72 13.04 -6.30 3.01
CA GLU A 72 14.50 -6.13 3.06
C GLU A 72 14.94 -4.97 3.97
N GLN A 73 14.04 -4.03 4.28
CA GLN A 73 14.38 -2.78 4.96
C GLN A 73 13.73 -2.62 6.35
N CYS A 74 12.64 -3.33 6.64
CA CYS A 74 12.02 -3.29 7.97
C CYS A 74 11.16 -4.51 8.32
N ASP A 75 10.87 -4.63 9.63
CA ASP A 75 10.07 -5.70 10.21
C ASP A 75 8.57 -5.36 10.33
N MET A 76 8.10 -4.32 9.65
CA MET A 76 6.70 -3.88 9.71
C MET A 76 5.74 -5.00 9.27
N ILE A 77 4.56 -5.06 9.89
CA ILE A 77 3.50 -5.96 9.43
C ILE A 77 2.96 -5.46 8.10
N ILE A 78 2.92 -6.33 7.10
CA ILE A 78 2.34 -6.04 5.78
C ILE A 78 0.97 -6.71 5.71
N ASN A 79 -0.09 -5.90 5.67
CA ASN A 79 -1.46 -6.33 5.48
C ASN A 79 -1.83 -6.22 3.99
N VAL A 80 -2.04 -7.37 3.35
CA VAL A 80 -2.37 -7.46 1.92
C VAL A 80 -3.89 -7.52 1.77
N THR A 81 -4.43 -6.61 0.95
CA THR A 81 -5.87 -6.58 0.64
C THR A 81 -6.35 -7.86 -0.03
N THR A 82 -7.58 -8.28 0.28
CA THR A 82 -8.34 -9.29 -0.47
C THR A 82 -9.62 -8.72 -1.10
N GLY A 83 -9.99 -7.48 -0.78
CA GLY A 83 -11.11 -6.77 -1.42
C GLY A 83 -10.72 -6.14 -2.75
N GLY A 84 -9.44 -5.78 -2.92
CA GLY A 84 -8.86 -5.34 -4.18
C GLY A 84 -9.45 -4.07 -4.78
N CYS A 85 -10.07 -4.18 -5.95
CA CYS A 85 -10.62 -3.08 -6.74
C CYS A 85 -12.11 -3.35 -7.00
N VAL A 86 -12.97 -2.99 -6.04
CA VAL A 86 -14.43 -3.07 -6.20
C VAL A 86 -15.03 -1.68 -6.17
N LYS A 87 -16.05 -1.48 -7.01
CA LYS A 87 -16.96 -0.33 -6.88
C LYS A 87 -17.47 -0.29 -5.44
N ARG A 88 -17.40 0.89 -4.84
CA ARG A 88 -18.10 1.21 -3.60
C ARG A 88 -19.56 0.74 -3.73
N VAL A 89 -19.98 -0.13 -2.81
CA VAL A 89 -21.37 -0.61 -2.74
C VAL A 89 -22.27 0.38 -1.99
N ASP A 90 -21.66 1.40 -1.38
CA ASP A 90 -22.31 2.50 -0.67
C ASP A 90 -22.69 3.70 -1.57
N GLY A 91 -22.49 3.61 -2.89
CA GLY A 91 -22.86 4.66 -3.86
C GLY A 91 -21.70 5.57 -4.22
#